data_AF-X1JQE6-F1
#
_entry.id   AF-X1JQE6-F1
#
_cell.length_a   1.000
_cell.length_b   1.000
_cell.length_c   1.000
_cell.angle_alpha   90.00
_cell.angle_beta   90.00
_cell.angle_gamma   90.00
#
_symmetry.space_group_name_H-M   'P 1'
#
loop_
_entity.id
_entity.type
_entity.pdbx_description
1 polymer ?
#
loop_
_entity_poly.entity_id
_entity_poly.type
_entity_poly.pdbx_seq_one_letter_code
_entity_poly.pdbx_strand_id
1 'polypeptide(L)' 'FEIGQVVTINKEGVAFGVYTGEGILGVLKVHLEGKRVMPTAEFLRGQRQFIGAVLPSAKA' A
#
# COMPACT_ATOMS: atom_id res chain seq x y z
N PHE A 1 -10.11 3.53 -9.96
CA PHE A 1 -9.52 2.48 -9.11
C PHE A 1 -10.62 1.52 -8.71
N GLU A 2 -10.30 0.24 -8.52
CA GLU A 2 -11.21 -0.72 -7.90
C GLU A 2 -11.11 -0.63 -6.37
N ILE A 3 -12.19 -0.88 -5.63
CA ILE A 3 -12.15 -0.87 -4.15
C ILE A 3 -11.09 -1.88 -3.69
N GLY A 4 -10.18 -1.44 -2.82
CA GLY A 4 -9.05 -2.24 -2.36
C GLY A 4 -7.81 -2.15 -3.25
N GLN A 5 -7.86 -1.44 -4.39
CA GLN A 5 -6.71 -1.28 -5.26
C GLN A 5 -5.63 -0.40 -4.62
N VAL A 6 -4.39 -0.88 -4.67
CA VAL A 6 -3.19 -0.16 -4.23
C VAL A 6 -2.75 0.80 -5.33
N VAL A 7 -2.55 2.06 -4.98
CA VAL A 7 -2.24 3.15 -5.92
C VAL A 7 -1.05 3.97 -5.44
N THR A 8 -0.31 4.58 -6.37
CA THR A 8 0.73 5.55 -6.01
C THR A 8 0.08 6.85 -5.52
N ILE A 9 0.70 7.49 -4.53
CA ILE A 9 0.29 8.80 -4.06
C ILE A 9 1.49 9.74 -4.21
N ASN A 10 1.27 10.92 -4.78
CA ASN A 10 2.27 11.98 -4.83
C ASN A 10 2.11 12.90 -3.61
N LYS A 11 2.47 12.40 -2.42
CA LYS A 11 2.45 13.15 -1.16
C LYS A 11 3.67 12.80 -0.33
N GLU A 12 4.29 13.81 0.27
CA GLU A 12 5.48 13.63 1.09
C GLU A 12 5.25 12.60 2.22
N GLY A 13 6.16 11.63 2.34
CA GLY A 13 6.09 10.58 3.34
C GLY A 13 5.05 9.47 3.09
N VAL A 14 4.29 9.52 1.99
CA VAL A 14 3.27 8.51 1.64
C VAL A 14 3.60 7.91 0.27
N ALA A 15 4.16 6.70 0.25
CA ALA A 15 4.57 6.09 -1.02
C ALA A 15 3.42 5.40 -1.77
N PHE A 16 2.37 4.95 -1.07
CA PHE A 16 1.17 4.37 -1.67
C PHE A 16 -0.06 4.59 -0.78
N GLY A 17 -1.24 4.32 -1.32
CA GLY A 17 -2.47 4.15 -0.56
C GLY A 17 -3.41 3.13 -1.19
N VAL A 18 -4.56 2.94 -0.55
CA VAL A 18 -5.59 1.99 -0.97
C VAL A 18 -6.87 2.77 -1.28
N TYR A 19 -7.46 2.54 -2.46
CA TYR A 19 -8.75 3.15 -2.79
C TYR A 19 -9.87 2.50 -1.97
N THR A 20 -10.65 3.32 -1.28
CA THR A 20 -11.69 2.87 -0.34
C THR A 20 -13.11 2.96 -0.91
N GLY A 21 -13.27 3.34 -2.18
CA GLY A 21 -14.57 3.65 -2.80
C GLY A 21 -14.91 5.13 -2.73
N GLU A 22 -14.57 5.78 -1.61
CA GLU A 22 -14.65 7.24 -1.45
C GLU A 22 -13.32 7.78 -0.93
N GLY A 23 -12.43 8.09 -1.88
CA GLY A 23 -11.07 8.56 -1.58
C GLY A 23 -10.03 7.46 -1.45
N ILE A 24 -8.84 7.86 -1.00
CA ILE A 24 -7.67 6.98 -0.89
C ILE A 24 -7.13 7.06 0.52
N LEU A 25 -7.02 5.91 1.18
CA LEU A 25 -6.34 5.79 2.46
C LEU A 25 -4.82 5.71 2.21
N GLY A 26 -4.12 6.82 2.47
CA GLY A 26 -2.66 6.86 2.39
C GLY A 26 -2.01 6.07 3.52
N VAL A 27 -1.06 5.19 3.19
CA VAL A 27 -0.35 4.37 4.17
C VAL A 27 1.01 5.00 4.48
N LEU A 28 1.25 5.31 5.75
CA LEU A 28 2.49 5.93 6.23
C LEU A 28 3.55 4.90 6.60
N LYS A 29 3.12 3.84 7.29
CA LYS A 29 3.99 2.77 7.78
C LYS A 29 3.28 1.43 7.67
N VAL A 30 4.05 0.37 7.50
CA VAL A 30 3.56 -1.01 7.47
C VAL A 30 4.33 -1.85 8.48
N HIS A 31 3.67 -2.90 8.97
CA HIS A 31 4.28 -3.94 9.77
C HIS A 31 4.04 -5.27 9.05
N LEU A 32 5.08 -5.78 8.40
CA LEU A 32 5.03 -7.13 7.86
C LEU A 32 5.22 -8.12 9.01
N GLU A 33 4.47 -9.22 8.97
CA GLU A 33 4.55 -10.27 9.99
C GLU A 33 6.00 -10.71 10.19
N GLY A 34 6.43 -10.78 11.46
CA GLY A 34 7.79 -11.15 11.83
C GLY A 34 8.87 -10.12 11.47
N LYS A 35 8.51 -8.89 11.06
CA LYS A 35 9.44 -7.79 10.75
C LYS A 35 9.18 -6.58 11.65
N ARG A 36 10.07 -5.58 11.61
CA ARG A 36 9.83 -4.29 12.26
C ARG A 36 8.82 -3.44 11.47
N VAL A 37 8.19 -2.48 12.13
CA VAL A 37 7.48 -1.39 11.46
C VAL A 37 8.44 -0.60 10.57
N MET A 38 8.02 -0.27 9.35
CA MET A 38 8.84 0.48 8.38
C MET A 38 8.03 1.50 7.56
N PRO A 39 8.67 2.58 7.06
CA PRO A 39 8.04 3.52 6.14
C PRO A 39 7.59 2.85 4.84
N THR A 40 6.52 3.36 4.21
CA THR A 40 6.01 2.77 2.97
C THR A 40 6.96 2.85 1.78
N ALA A 41 7.83 3.87 1.74
CA ALA A 41 8.87 3.97 0.72
C ALA A 41 9.92 2.85 0.83
N GLU A 42 10.24 2.40 2.05
CA GLU A 42 11.13 1.25 2.27
C GLU A 42 10.45 -0.04 1.79
N PHE A 43 9.19 -0.23 2.19
CA PHE A 43 8.39 -1.38 1.82
C PHE A 43 8.24 -1.57 0.30
N LEU A 44 7.90 -0.52 -0.46
CA LEU A 44 7.68 -0.63 -1.90
C LEU A 44 8.93 -1.05 -2.69
N ARG A 45 10.14 -0.70 -2.21
CA ARG A 45 11.38 -1.12 -2.88
C ARG A 45 11.53 -2.64 -2.93
N GLY A 46 11.01 -3.34 -1.93
CA GLY A 46 11.01 -4.80 -1.86
C GLY A 46 9.81 -5.47 -2.55
N GLN A 47 8.80 -4.71 -2.96
CA GLN A 47 7.50 -5.23 -3.42
C GLN A 47 7.02 -4.52 -4.69
N ARG A 48 7.78 -4.67 -5.79
CA ARG A 48 7.54 -3.95 -7.05
C ARG A 48 6.17 -4.23 -7.70
N GLN A 49 5.58 -5.40 -7.44
CA GLN A 49 4.26 -5.79 -7.97
C GLN A 49 3.10 -5.36 -7.07
N PHE A 50 3.36 -4.64 -5.98
CA PHE A 50 2.33 -4.26 -5.02
C PHE A 50 1.43 -3.12 -5.52
N ILE A 51 1.98 -2.19 -6.30
CA ILE A 51 1.17 -1.15 -6.96
C ILE A 51 0.26 -1.81 -8.00
N GLY A 52 -1.02 -1.50 -7.95
CA GLY A 52 -2.05 -2.07 -8.81
C GLY A 52 -2.72 -3.33 -8.26
N ALA A 53 -2.16 -3.95 -7.21
CA ALA A 53 -2.80 -5.09 -6.53
C ALA A 53 -4.13 -4.68 -5.89
N VAL A 54 -5.08 -5.62 -5.79
CA VAL A 54 -6.37 -5.42 -5.10
C VAL A 54 -6.37 -6.22 -3.81
N LEU A 55 -6.74 -5.57 -2.70
CA LEU A 55 -6.81 -6.17 -1.37
C LEU A 55 -8.27 -6.52 -0.98
N PRO A 56 -8.51 -7.67 -0.32
CA PRO A 56 -7.56 -8.77 -0.12
C PRO A 56 -7.24 -9.43 -1.46
N SER A 57 -5.97 -9.77 -1.69
CA SER A 57 -5.65 -10.63 -2.84
C SER A 57 -6.33 -11.98 -2.62
N ALA A 58 -6.74 -12.66 -3.69
CA ALA A 58 -7.37 -13.98 -3.62
C ALA A 58 -6.36 -15.05 -3.16
N LYS A 59 -5.97 -14.98 -1.89
CA LYS A 59 -5.46 -16.02 -0.99
C LYS A 59 -5.06 -15.38 0.34
N ALA A 60 -5.57 -15.95 1.41
CA ALA A 60 -4.96 -15.92 2.73
C ALA A 60 -3.73 -16.85 2.74
#